data_AF-A0A1G0LYC6-F1
#
_entry.id   AF-A0A1G0LYC6-F1
#
_cell.length_a   1.000
_cell.length_b   1.000
_cell.length_c   1.000
_cell.angle_alpha   90.00
_cell.angle_beta   90.00
_cell.angle_gamma   90.00
#
_symmetry.space_group_name_H-M   'P 1'
#
loop_
_entity.id
_entity.type
_entity.pdbx_description
1 polymer ?
#
loop_
_entity_poly.entity_id
_entity_poly.type
_entity_poly.pdbx_seq_one_letter_code
_entity_poly.pdbx_strand_id
1 'polypeptide(L)'
;MRIHRILICGALLLAATAALAAPAEQQLRQLEQRAAKAAESSAGEYAREGLNAAGANIAAARAALAAGREREAIQQAELAEARLNAAEARAAEKEMVEKVAVRRSELKKAEALLERYRQGEVN
;
A
#
# COMPACT_ATOMS: atom_id res chain seq x y z
N MET A 1 28.26 0.87 -55.41
CA MET A 1 27.02 0.46 -54.73
C MET A 1 27.31 0.00 -53.29
N ARG A 2 27.56 0.92 -52.34
CA ARG A 2 27.94 0.59 -50.94
C ARG A 2 27.27 1.48 -49.88
N ILE A 3 26.09 2.02 -50.17
CA ILE A 3 25.40 2.99 -49.27
C ILE A 3 24.20 2.37 -48.53
N HIS A 4 23.70 1.19 -48.95
CA HIS A 4 22.52 0.58 -48.34
C HIS A 4 22.77 -0.31 -47.10
N ARG A 5 24.03 -0.56 -46.73
CA ARG A 5 24.34 -1.45 -45.58
C ARG A 5 24.43 -0.73 -44.23
N ILE A 6 24.46 0.60 -44.20
CA ILE A 6 24.60 1.38 -42.96
C ILE A 6 23.22 1.70 -42.33
N LEU A 7 22.14 1.68 -43.12
CA LEU A 7 20.80 2.06 -42.66
C LEU A 7 20.05 0.97 -41.87
N ILE A 8 20.49 -0.29 -41.91
CA ILE A 8 19.76 -1.41 -41.28
C ILE A 8 20.16 -1.60 -39.80
N CYS A 9 21.38 -1.21 -39.40
CA CYS A 9 21.80 -1.31 -37.99
C CYS A 9 21.26 -0.18 -37.09
N GLY A 10 20.78 0.93 -37.66
CA GLY A 10 20.21 2.05 -36.89
C GLY A 10 18.78 1.80 -36.39
N ALA A 11 18.03 0.90 -37.04
CA ALA A 11 16.62 0.64 -36.70
C ALA A 11 16.42 -0.39 -35.58
N LEU A 12 17.46 -1.16 -35.22
CA LEU A 12 17.38 -2.24 -34.24
C LEU A 12 17.63 -1.82 -32.78
N LEU A 13 18.03 -0.57 -32.54
CA LEU A 13 18.31 -0.05 -31.19
C LEU A 13 17.10 0.62 -30.51
N LEU A 14 15.97 0.82 -31.21
CA LEU A 14 14.77 1.43 -30.64
C LEU A 14 13.73 0.44 -30.09
N ALA A 15 13.89 -0.87 -30.32
CA ALA A 15 12.86 -1.86 -29.98
C ALA A 15 13.02 -2.50 -28.59
N ALA A 16 14.10 -2.20 -27.85
CA ALA A 16 14.40 -2.86 -26.58
C ALA A 16 13.65 -2.26 -25.37
N THR A 17 13.02 -1.09 -25.49
CA THR A 17 12.32 -0.42 -24.38
C THR A 17 10.87 -0.88 -24.21
N ALA A 18 10.24 -1.44 -25.25
CA ALA A 18 8.83 -1.85 -25.18
C ALA A 18 8.59 -3.08 -24.28
N ALA A 19 9.60 -3.94 -24.07
CA ALA A 19 9.45 -5.17 -23.31
C ALA A 19 9.46 -4.96 -21.78
N LEU A 20 10.01 -3.85 -21.27
CA LEU A 20 10.05 -3.55 -19.83
C LEU A 20 8.86 -2.71 -19.34
N ALA A 21 8.11 -2.06 -20.22
CA ALA A 21 6.99 -1.20 -19.82
C ALA A 21 5.73 -1.98 -19.37
N ALA A 22 5.45 -3.13 -19.98
CA ALA A 22 4.30 -3.97 -19.65
C ALA A 22 4.24 -4.45 -18.18
N PRO A 23 5.34 -4.95 -17.56
CA PRO A 23 5.32 -5.34 -16.16
C PRO A 23 5.14 -4.16 -15.19
N ALA A 24 5.70 -2.99 -15.49
CA ALA A 24 5.59 -1.82 -14.62
C ALA A 24 4.16 -1.25 -14.56
N GLU A 25 3.46 -1.20 -15.69
CA GLU A 25 2.05 -0.79 -15.71
C GLU A 25 1.13 -1.74 -14.96
N GLN A 26 1.41 -3.05 -15.02
CA GLN A 26 0.66 -4.05 -14.28
C GLN A 26 0.86 -3.88 -12.77
N GLN A 27 2.10 -3.65 -12.33
CA GLN A 27 2.40 -3.39 -10.92
C GLN A 27 1.68 -2.14 -10.40
N LEU A 28 1.67 -1.04 -11.18
CA LEU A 28 0.95 0.17 -10.77
C LEU A 28 -0.56 -0.05 -10.64
N ARG A 29 -1.17 -0.83 -11.55
CA ARG A 29 -2.58 -1.19 -11.44
C ARG A 29 -2.88 -2.00 -10.17
N GLN A 30 -1.98 -2.90 -9.78
CA GLN A 30 -2.12 -3.67 -8.53
C GLN A 30 -2.01 -2.76 -7.30
N LEU A 31 -1.06 -1.82 -7.30
CA LEU A 31 -0.89 -0.85 -6.21
C LEU A 31 -2.12 0.05 -6.07
N GLU A 32 -2.74 0.46 -7.17
CA GLU A 32 -4.00 1.23 -7.14
C GLU A 32 -5.16 0.46 -6.56
N GLN A 33 -5.36 -0.77 -7.03
CA GLN A 33 -6.42 -1.63 -6.51
C GLN A 33 -6.24 -1.88 -5.01
N ARG A 34 -4.99 -2.06 -4.56
CA ARG A 34 -4.68 -2.23 -3.15
C ARG A 34 -4.92 -0.95 -2.35
N ALA A 35 -4.50 0.21 -2.86
CA ALA A 35 -4.77 1.51 -2.25
C ALA A 35 -6.27 1.78 -2.11
N ALA A 36 -7.06 1.46 -3.13
CA ALA A 36 -8.52 1.60 -3.10
C ALA A 36 -9.15 0.67 -2.03
N LYS A 37 -8.76 -0.60 -2.01
CA LYS A 37 -9.23 -1.54 -0.98
C LYS A 37 -8.84 -1.11 0.43
N ALA A 38 -7.62 -0.59 0.61
CA ALA A 38 -7.16 -0.10 1.90
C ALA A 38 -7.93 1.16 2.35
N ALA A 39 -8.35 2.02 1.41
CA ALA A 39 -9.16 3.19 1.73
C ALA A 39 -10.58 2.83 2.22
N GLU A 40 -11.08 1.64 1.86
CA GLU A 40 -12.38 1.11 2.32
C GLU A 40 -12.28 0.30 3.63
N SER A 41 -11.08 0.10 4.17
CA SER A 41 -10.84 -0.67 5.39
C SER A 41 -10.51 0.23 6.59
N SER A 42 -10.12 -0.37 7.71
CA SER A 42 -9.60 0.35 8.88
C SER A 42 -8.37 1.21 8.56
N ALA A 43 -7.66 0.93 7.45
CA ALA A 43 -6.60 1.82 6.95
C ALA A 43 -7.12 3.16 6.42
N GLY A 44 -8.33 3.19 5.85
CA GLY A 44 -9.01 4.41 5.46
C GLY A 44 -9.35 5.33 6.63
N GLU A 45 -9.60 4.73 7.80
CA GLU A 45 -9.94 5.45 9.03
C GLU A 45 -8.67 5.84 9.82
N TYR A 46 -7.78 4.89 10.08
CA TYR A 46 -6.66 5.06 10.99
C TYR A 46 -5.33 5.47 10.33
N ALA A 47 -5.22 5.37 9.01
CA ALA A 47 -3.98 5.61 8.29
C ALA A 47 -4.16 6.42 6.99
N ARG A 48 -5.21 7.26 6.93
CA ARG A 48 -5.59 8.05 5.75
C ARG A 48 -4.46 8.87 5.14
N GLU A 49 -3.64 9.51 5.97
CA GLU A 49 -2.48 10.29 5.49
C GLU A 49 -1.45 9.40 4.77
N GLY A 50 -1.21 8.20 5.30
CA GLY A 50 -0.32 7.21 4.68
C GLY A 50 -0.87 6.72 3.33
N LEU A 51 -2.19 6.50 3.24
CA LEU A 51 -2.84 6.13 1.98
C LEU A 51 -2.80 7.27 0.95
N ASN A 52 -3.02 8.52 1.37
CA ASN A 52 -2.90 9.69 0.48
C ASN A 52 -1.46 9.82 -0.05
N ALA A 53 -0.47 9.63 0.82
CA ALA A 53 0.94 9.69 0.45
C ALA A 53 1.34 8.52 -0.47
N ALA A 54 0.76 7.33 -0.30
CA ALA A 54 0.92 6.23 -1.25
C ALA A 54 0.30 6.57 -2.61
N GLY A 55 -0.92 7.11 -2.63
CA GLY A 55 -1.61 7.54 -3.86
C GLY A 55 -0.82 8.60 -4.64
N ALA A 56 -0.19 9.55 -3.95
CA ALA A 56 0.68 10.55 -4.58
C ALA A 56 1.89 9.91 -5.28
N ASN A 57 2.52 8.90 -4.65
CA ASN A 57 3.63 8.18 -5.26
C ASN A 57 3.19 7.32 -6.45
N ILE A 58 2.00 6.70 -6.40
CA ILE A 58 1.43 5.97 -7.54
C ILE A 58 1.22 6.91 -8.72
N ALA A 59 0.66 8.10 -8.47
CA ALA A 59 0.47 9.12 -9.51
C ALA A 59 1.81 9.60 -10.09
N ALA A 60 2.82 9.82 -9.24
CA ALA A 60 4.17 10.18 -9.66
C ALA A 60 4.83 9.06 -10.50
N ALA A 61 4.65 7.80 -10.12
CA ALA A 61 5.16 6.66 -10.86
C ALA A 61 4.54 6.56 -12.26
N ARG A 62 3.23 6.79 -12.39
CA ARG A 62 2.55 6.87 -13.70
C ARG A 62 3.10 7.99 -14.57
N ALA A 63 3.26 9.18 -13.99
CA ALA A 63 3.81 10.32 -14.71
C ALA A 63 5.25 10.06 -15.17
N ALA A 64 6.06 9.37 -14.36
CA ALA A 64 7.41 8.97 -14.72
C ALA A 64 7.42 7.92 -15.85
N LEU A 65 6.56 6.90 -15.82
CA LEU A 65 6.42 5.93 -16.92
C LEU A 65 6.01 6.61 -18.22
N ALA A 66 4.99 7.47 -18.18
CA ALA A 66 4.52 8.20 -19.36
C ALA A 66 5.62 9.10 -19.97
N ALA A 67 6.57 9.57 -19.14
CA ALA A 67 7.72 10.35 -19.55
C ALA A 67 8.94 9.49 -19.96
N GLY A 68 8.84 8.16 -19.98
CA GLY A 68 9.97 7.26 -20.27
C GLY A 68 11.05 7.21 -19.18
N ARG A 69 10.75 7.72 -17.97
CA ARG A 69 11.66 7.76 -16.82
C ARG A 69 11.48 6.50 -15.95
N GLU A 70 11.82 5.34 -16.51
CA GLU A 70 11.55 4.03 -15.90
C GLU A 70 12.13 3.86 -14.48
N ARG A 71 13.37 4.29 -14.24
CA ARG A 71 13.99 4.18 -12.90
C ARG A 71 13.24 5.00 -11.84
N GLU A 72 12.82 6.20 -12.22
CA GLU A 72 12.04 7.07 -11.33
C GLU A 72 10.66 6.46 -11.08
N ALA A 73 10.03 5.88 -12.10
CA ALA A 73 8.76 5.17 -11.93
C ALA A 73 8.87 3.99 -10.96
N ILE A 74 9.91 3.18 -11.08
CA ILE A 74 10.16 2.04 -10.17
C ILE A 74 10.34 2.55 -8.74
N GLN A 75 11.18 3.57 -8.52
CA GLN A 75 11.38 4.15 -7.19
C GLN A 75 10.09 4.69 -6.58
N GLN A 76 9.26 5.38 -7.37
CA GLN A 76 7.98 5.88 -6.89
C GLN A 76 7.00 4.74 -6.58
N ALA A 77 7.00 3.67 -7.37
CA ALA A 77 6.18 2.48 -7.11
C ALA A 77 6.60 1.78 -5.81
N GLU A 78 7.92 1.61 -5.58
CA GLU A 78 8.46 1.04 -4.34
C GLU A 78 8.09 1.88 -3.11
N LEU A 79 8.19 3.22 -3.22
CA LEU A 79 7.77 4.13 -2.15
C LEU A 79 6.27 4.06 -1.89
N ALA A 80 5.45 3.89 -2.94
CA ALA A 80 4.01 3.69 -2.78
C ALA A 80 3.73 2.38 -2.02
N GLU A 81 4.40 1.29 -2.38
CA GLU A 81 4.26 0.00 -1.73
C GLU A 81 4.65 0.06 -0.24
N ALA A 82 5.80 0.66 0.07
CA ALA A 82 6.25 0.84 1.45
C ALA A 82 5.23 1.65 2.28
N ARG A 83 4.64 2.70 1.71
CA ARG A 83 3.61 3.51 2.38
C ARG A 83 2.30 2.76 2.57
N LEU A 84 1.87 1.94 1.60
CA LEU A 84 0.71 1.07 1.77
C LEU A 84 0.91 0.05 2.89
N ASN A 85 2.06 -0.63 2.92
CA ASN A 85 2.39 -1.58 3.97
C ASN A 85 2.38 -0.91 5.36
N ALA A 86 2.96 0.29 5.46
CA ALA A 86 2.98 1.06 6.70
C ALA A 86 1.57 1.51 7.13
N ALA A 87 0.72 1.92 6.19
CA ALA A 87 -0.66 2.32 6.47
C ALA A 87 -1.50 1.15 6.98
N GLU A 88 -1.43 0.00 6.31
CA GLU A 88 -2.11 -1.22 6.72
C GLU A 88 -1.64 -1.69 8.11
N ALA A 89 -0.33 -1.66 8.37
CA ALA A 89 0.23 -2.02 9.67
C ALA A 89 -0.26 -1.09 10.80
N ARG A 90 -0.30 0.22 10.56
CA ARG A 90 -0.83 1.19 11.54
C ARG A 90 -2.29 0.96 11.85
N ALA A 91 -3.09 0.65 10.84
CA ALA A 91 -4.50 0.36 11.04
C ALA A 91 -4.71 -0.94 11.84
N ALA A 92 -3.95 -1.98 11.52
CA ALA A 92 -3.97 -3.22 12.29
C ALA A 92 -3.56 -2.98 13.76
N GLU A 93 -2.54 -2.16 14.01
CA GLU A 93 -2.13 -1.78 15.37
C GLU A 93 -3.27 -1.08 16.12
N LYS A 94 -3.91 -0.08 15.50
CA LYS A 94 -5.03 0.66 16.12
C LYS A 94 -6.22 -0.24 16.43
N GLU A 95 -6.60 -1.10 15.49
CA GLU A 95 -7.69 -2.06 15.70
C GLU A 95 -7.39 -3.02 16.86
N MET A 96 -6.14 -3.48 16.99
CA MET A 96 -5.73 -4.34 18.10
C MET A 96 -5.75 -3.59 19.44
N VAL A 97 -5.29 -2.34 19.48
CA VAL A 97 -5.33 -1.51 20.69
C VAL A 97 -6.77 -1.32 21.18
N GLU A 98 -7.71 -1.07 20.28
CA GLU A 98 -9.13 -0.94 20.62
C GLU A 98 -9.72 -2.24 21.16
N LYS A 99 -9.43 -3.37 20.50
CA LYS A 99 -9.85 -4.70 20.98
C LYS A 99 -9.29 -4.98 22.38
N VAL A 100 -8.03 -4.66 22.64
CA VAL A 100 -7.42 -4.84 23.97
C VAL A 100 -8.10 -3.96 25.02
N ALA A 101 -8.44 -2.71 24.69
CA ALA A 101 -9.15 -1.82 25.60
C ALA A 101 -10.53 -2.38 25.98
N VAL A 102 -11.29 -2.89 25.01
CA VAL A 102 -12.59 -3.55 25.24
C VAL A 102 -12.42 -4.77 26.14
N ARG A 103 -11.49 -5.69 25.81
CA ARG A 103 -11.24 -6.89 26.61
C ARG A 103 -10.82 -6.58 28.05
N ARG A 104 -10.00 -5.55 28.26
CA ARG A 104 -9.64 -5.09 29.61
C ARG A 104 -10.84 -4.56 30.38
N SER A 105 -11.75 -3.85 29.71
CA SER A 105 -12.98 -3.39 30.37
C SER A 105 -13.92 -4.55 30.72
N GLU A 106 -14.06 -5.54 29.85
CA GLU A 106 -14.87 -6.74 30.12
C GLU A 106 -14.30 -7.54 31.29
N LEU A 107 -12.97 -7.72 31.31
CA LEU A 107 -12.27 -8.39 32.40
C LEU A 107 -12.54 -7.69 33.75
N LYS A 108 -12.38 -6.37 33.82
CA LYS A 108 -12.66 -5.61 35.06
C LYS A 108 -14.10 -5.77 35.54
N LYS A 109 -15.07 -5.83 34.62
CA LYS A 109 -16.48 -6.05 34.98
C LYS A 109 -16.68 -7.46 35.55
N ALA A 110 -16.08 -8.47 34.94
CA ALA A 110 -16.14 -9.86 35.41
C ALA A 110 -15.46 -10.02 36.78
N GLU A 111 -14.29 -9.41 36.97
CA GLU A 111 -13.57 -9.39 38.26
C GLU A 111 -14.41 -8.71 39.35
N ALA A 112 -15.03 -7.56 39.07
CA ALA A 112 -15.91 -6.89 40.01
C ALA A 112 -17.14 -7.73 40.35
N LEU A 113 -17.73 -8.44 39.38
CA LEU A 113 -18.86 -9.32 39.61
C LEU A 113 -18.46 -10.53 40.49
N LEU A 114 -17.32 -11.15 40.20
CA LEU A 114 -16.76 -12.23 41.00
C LEU A 114 -16.49 -11.79 42.44
N GLU A 115 -15.94 -10.60 42.64
CA GLU A 115 -15.68 -10.06 43.96
C GLU A 115 -16.98 -9.81 44.75
N ARG A 116 -18.03 -9.29 44.10
CA ARG A 116 -19.35 -9.13 44.75
C ARG A 116 -19.98 -10.47 45.13
N TYR A 117 -19.85 -11.50 44.28
CA TYR A 117 -20.27 -12.87 44.65
C TYR A 117 -19.48 -13.38 45.85
N ARG A 118 -18.16 -13.17 45.89
CA ARG A 118 -17.29 -13.56 47.01
C ARG A 118 -17.69 -12.87 48.32
N GLN A 119 -18.14 -11.62 48.24
CA GLN A 119 -18.59 -10.84 49.39
C GLN A 119 -20.04 -11.14 49.80
N GLY A 120 -20.77 -11.99 49.06
CA GLY A 120 -22.18 -12.29 49.33
C GLY A 120 -23.14 -11.15 48.99
N GLU A 121 -22.70 -10.19 48.18
CA GLU A 121 -23.48 -9.00 47.79
C GLU A 121 -24.39 -9.26 46.57
N VAL A 122 -24.26 -10.42 45.91
CA VAL A 122 -25.08 -10.82 44.77
C VAL A 122 -25.84 -12.10 45.17
N ASN A 123 -27.14 -11.95 45.43
CA ASN A 123 -28.10 -13.06 45.62
C ASN A 123 -28.65 -13.54 44.27
#